data_AF-A0A2H9L5C5-F1
#
_entry.id   AF-A0A2H9L5C5-F1
#
_cell.length_a   1.000
_cell.length_b   1.000
_cell.length_c   1.000
_cell.angle_alpha   90.00
_cell.angle_beta   90.00
_cell.angle_gamma   90.00
#
_symmetry.space_group_name_H-M   'P 1'
#
loop_
_entity.id
_entity.type
_entity.pdbx_description
1 polymer ?
#
loop_
_entity_poly.entity_id
_entity_poly.type
_entity_poly.pdbx_seq_one_letter_code
_entity_poly.pdbx_strand_id
1 'polypeptide(L)'
;MDWILLVADVGTFKGDVWLALFLYVSITVFAWAKGKLGSPEVAILYTIIMMFLVFYQHDVLIWVALGLYLYQTYGKEIFKG
;
A
#
# COMPACT_ATOMS: atom_id res chain seq x y z
N MET A 1 18.40 -9.45 -11.15
CA MET A 1 16.98 -9.10 -11.38
C MET A 1 16.23 -10.16 -10.62
N ASP A 2 16.02 -9.90 -9.32
CA ASP A 2 15.88 -10.95 -8.30
C ASP A 2 14.41 -11.09 -7.89
N TRP A 3 13.61 -11.59 -8.83
CA TRP A 3 12.35 -12.29 -8.59
C TRP A 3 12.34 -13.32 -7.44
N ILE A 4 13.51 -13.76 -6.95
CA ILE A 4 13.66 -14.66 -5.80
C ILE A 4 13.47 -13.95 -4.44
N LEU A 5 13.67 -12.63 -4.34
CA LEU A 5 13.53 -11.91 -3.05
C LEU A 5 12.07 -11.70 -2.63
N LEU A 6 11.10 -11.74 -3.55
CA LEU A 6 9.67 -11.66 -3.22
C LEU A 6 9.11 -12.97 -2.64
N VAL A 7 9.75 -14.11 -2.94
CA VAL A 7 9.36 -15.42 -2.42
C VAL A 7 10.06 -15.73 -1.09
N ALA A 8 11.22 -15.12 -0.84
CA ALA A 8 12.10 -15.47 0.28
C ALA A 8 11.60 -15.06 1.68
N ASP A 9 10.60 -14.18 1.79
CA ASP A 9 10.13 -13.68 3.10
C ASP A 9 8.69 -14.10 3.45
N VAL A 10 7.96 -14.75 2.54
CA VAL A 10 6.59 -15.23 2.79
C VAL A 10 6.63 -16.37 3.81
N GLY A 11 5.87 -16.27 4.90
CA GLY A 11 5.93 -17.19 6.04
C GLY A 11 6.81 -16.72 7.20
N THR A 12 7.47 -15.56 7.09
CA THR A 12 8.03 -14.83 8.23
C THR A 12 7.06 -13.72 8.65
N PHE A 13 7.02 -13.37 9.94
CA PHE A 13 6.14 -12.28 10.44
C PHE A 13 6.33 -10.98 9.66
N LYS A 14 7.58 -10.64 9.31
CA LYS A 14 7.90 -9.43 8.55
C LYS A 14 7.34 -9.51 7.12
N GLY A 15 7.56 -10.62 6.42
CA GLY A 15 7.06 -10.77 5.06
C GLY A 15 5.53 -10.85 4.99
N ASP A 16 4.89 -11.50 5.97
CA ASP A 16 3.44 -11.60 6.06
C ASP A 16 2.80 -10.22 6.32
N VAL A 17 3.40 -9.38 7.16
CA VAL A 17 2.95 -7.99 7.37
C VAL A 17 3.10 -7.16 6.09
N TRP A 18 4.21 -7.30 5.37
CA TRP A 18 4.43 -6.61 4.10
C TRP A 18 3.46 -7.07 3.01
N LEU A 19 3.15 -8.36 2.95
CA LEU A 19 2.17 -8.91 2.02
C LEU A 19 0.77 -8.40 2.34
N ALA A 20 0.39 -8.38 3.62
CA ALA A 20 -0.90 -7.84 4.05
C ALA A 20 -1.04 -6.35 3.69
N LEU A 21 0.01 -5.54 3.93
CA LEU A 21 0.04 -4.13 3.54
C LEU A 21 -0.05 -3.95 2.02
N PHE A 22 0.69 -4.73 1.25
CA PHE A 22 0.66 -4.68 -0.20
C PHE A 22 -0.75 -4.97 -0.75
N LEU A 23 -1.41 -6.01 -0.24
CA LEU A 23 -2.77 -6.36 -0.64
C LEU A 23 -3.77 -5.28 -0.25
N TYR A 24 -3.69 -4.78 0.99
CA TYR A 24 -4.58 -3.73 1.47
C TYR A 24 -4.47 -2.45 0.64
N VAL A 25 -3.25 -1.98 0.38
CA VAL A 25 -3.01 -0.78 -0.43
C VAL A 25 -3.46 -1.00 -1.87
N SER A 26 -3.17 -2.18 -2.46
CA SER A 26 -3.60 -2.52 -3.83
C SER A 26 -5.11 -2.44 -3.99
N ILE A 27 -5.87 -3.05 -3.07
CA ILE A 27 -7.34 -3.04 -3.10
C ILE A 27 -7.87 -1.62 -2.94
N THR A 28 -7.29 -0.84 -2.02
CA THR A 28 -7.72 0.53 -1.75
C THR A 28 -7.47 1.45 -2.94
N VAL A 29 -6.26 1.39 -3.53
CA VAL A 29 -5.89 2.16 -4.72
C VAL A 29 -6.75 1.76 -5.91
N PHE A 30 -6.97 0.46 -6.10
CA PHE A 30 -7.82 -0.03 -7.19
C PHE A 30 -9.28 0.41 -7.04
N ALA A 31 -9.85 0.30 -5.84
CA ALA A 31 -11.22 0.74 -5.57
C ALA A 31 -11.38 2.25 -5.82
N TRP A 32 -10.41 3.04 -5.36
CA TRP A 32 -10.37 4.48 -5.63
C TRP A 32 -10.24 4.77 -7.13
N ALA A 33 -9.32 4.11 -7.83
CA ALA A 33 -9.06 4.29 -9.25
C ALA A 33 -10.28 3.92 -10.09
N LYS A 34 -10.96 2.82 -9.77
CA LYS A 34 -12.19 2.39 -10.44
C LYS A 34 -13.31 3.43 -10.27
N GLY A 35 -13.39 4.10 -9.12
CA GLY A 35 -14.35 5.17 -8.86
C GLY A 35 -14.04 6.51 -9.54
N LYS A 36 -12.81 6.70 -10.06
CA LYS A 36 -12.36 7.98 -10.62
C LYS A 36 -12.02 7.95 -12.12
N LEU A 37 -11.51 6.82 -12.63
CA LEU A 37 -10.90 6.74 -13.95
C LEU A 37 -11.84 6.21 -15.05
N GLY A 38 -13.06 5.80 -14.71
CA GLY A 38 -14.14 5.47 -15.66
C GLY A 38 -13.96 4.18 -16.47
N SER A 39 -12.71 3.75 -16.76
CA SER A 39 -12.38 2.49 -17.41
C SER A 39 -11.71 1.52 -16.43
N PRO A 40 -12.18 0.25 -16.35
CA PRO A 40 -11.54 -0.79 -15.55
C PRO A 40 -10.07 -1.03 -15.92
N GLU A 41 -9.75 -1.02 -17.22
CA GLU A 41 -8.40 -1.26 -17.72
C GLU A 41 -7.44 -0.17 -17.25
N VAL A 42 -7.87 1.09 -17.32
CA VAL A 42 -7.07 2.25 -16.86
C VAL A 42 -6.88 2.20 -15.34
N ALA A 43 -7.90 1.78 -14.58
CA ALA A 43 -7.79 1.62 -13.14
C ALA A 43 -6.80 0.52 -12.74
N ILE A 44 -6.78 -0.60 -13.46
CA ILE A 44 -5.79 -1.67 -13.24
C ILE A 44 -4.39 -1.14 -13.52
N LEU A 45 -4.17 -0.50 -14.67
CA LEU A 45 -2.87 0.03 -15.07
C LEU A 45 -2.34 1.05 -14.05
N TYR A 46 -3.19 1.97 -13.62
CA TYR A 46 -2.87 2.96 -12.59
C TYR A 46 -2.48 2.29 -11.27
N THR A 47 -3.23 1.27 -10.84
CA THR A 47 -2.94 0.54 -9.60
C THR A 47 -1.57 -0.12 -9.67
N ILE A 48 -1.24 -0.81 -10.78
CA ILE A 48 0.06 -1.46 -10.96
C ILE A 48 1.20 -0.45 -10.88
N ILE A 49 1.08 0.69 -11.58
CA ILE A 49 2.09 1.75 -11.57
C ILE A 49 2.28 2.31 -10.16
N MET A 50 1.18 2.59 -9.45
CA MET A 50 1.23 3.11 -8.09
C MET A 50 1.86 2.10 -7.13
N MET A 51 1.46 0.83 -7.18
CA MET A 51 2.02 -0.21 -6.33
C MET A 51 3.51 -0.40 -6.58
N PHE A 52 3.95 -0.34 -7.84
CA PHE A 52 5.37 -0.36 -8.19
C PHE A 52 6.11 0.84 -7.59
N LEU A 53 5.65 2.08 -7.83
CA LEU A 53 6.32 3.27 -7.29
C LEU A 53 6.40 3.26 -5.76
N VAL A 54 5.32 2.85 -5.10
CA VAL A 54 5.18 2.90 -3.65
C VAL A 54 5.97 1.78 -2.95
N PHE A 55 5.91 0.55 -3.45
CA PHE A 55 6.56 -0.60 -2.79
C PHE A 55 7.96 -0.90 -3.32
N TYR A 56 8.26 -0.55 -4.57
CA TYR A 56 9.56 -0.83 -5.18
C TYR A 56 10.52 0.36 -5.11
N GLN A 57 10.03 1.58 -5.33
CA GLN A 57 10.90 2.75 -5.45
C GLN A 57 10.95 3.64 -4.20
N HIS A 58 9.86 3.67 -3.42
CA HIS A 58 9.70 4.60 -2.31
C HIS A 58 9.02 3.95 -1.09
N ASP A 59 9.65 2.91 -0.54
CA ASP A 59 9.21 2.20 0.68
C ASP A 59 8.94 3.14 1.86
N VAL A 60 9.71 4.22 1.99
CA VAL A 60 9.51 5.28 2.99
C VAL A 60 8.13 5.95 2.88
N LEU A 61 7.58 6.11 1.68
CA LEU A 61 6.27 6.75 1.49
C LEU A 61 5.13 5.91 2.07
N ILE A 62 5.26 4.58 2.12
CA ILE A 62 4.29 3.70 2.77
C ILE A 62 4.20 4.03 4.26
N TRP A 63 5.35 4.16 4.91
CA TRP A 63 5.41 4.50 6.33
C TRP A 63 4.91 5.90 6.63
N VAL A 64 5.18 6.86 5.75
CA VAL A 64 4.63 8.23 5.86
C VAL A 64 3.11 8.22 5.72
N ALA A 65 2.57 7.52 4.72
CA ALA A 65 1.13 7.41 4.52
C ALA A 65 0.44 6.68 5.69
N LEU A 66 1.02 5.58 6.16
CA LEU A 66 0.53 4.84 7.33
C LEU A 66 0.59 5.71 8.59
N GLY A 67 1.69 6.44 8.81
CA GLY A 67 1.84 7.35 9.94
C GLY A 67 0.82 8.48 9.92
N LEU A 68 0.58 9.10 8.76
CA LEU A 68 -0.47 10.11 8.60
C LEU A 68 -1.86 9.53 8.84
N TYR A 69 -2.15 8.33 8.32
CA TYR A 69 -3.43 7.67 8.54
C TYR A 69 -3.68 7.35 10.02
N LEU A 70 -2.68 6.79 10.71
CA LEU A 70 -2.74 6.52 12.14
C LEU A 70 -2.88 7.81 12.96
N TYR A 71 -2.17 8.88 12.59
CA TYR A 71 -2.31 10.19 13.23
C TYR A 71 -3.72 10.79 13.03
N GLN A 72 -4.30 10.69 11.82
CA GLN A 72 -5.66 11.19 11.58
C GLN A 72 -6.72 10.39 12.32
N THR A 73 -6.53 9.07 12.42
CA THR A 73 -7.48 8.13 13.02
C THR A 73 -7.40 8.15 14.54
N TYR A 74 -6.21 8.04 15.11
CA TYR A 74 -5.96 7.91 16.55
C TYR A 74 -5.40 9.18 17.19
N GLY A 75 -4.73 10.06 16.44
CA GLY A 75 -4.19 11.30 17.00
C GLY A 75 -5.28 12.23 17.55
N LYS A 76 -6.49 12.21 16.98
CA LYS A 76 -7.63 12.94 17.57
C LYS A 76 -8.07 12.40 18.94
N GLU A 77 -7.79 11.13 19.24
CA GLU A 77 -8.10 10.53 20.55
C GLU A 77 -6.95 10.74 21.54
N ILE A 78 -5.69 10.68 21.08
CA ILE A 78 -4.50 10.87 21.92
C ILE A 78 -4.29 12.33 22.33
N PHE A 79 -4.57 13.29 21.44
CA PHE A 79 -4.40 14.74 21.71
C PHE A 79 -5.67 15.43 22.23
N LYS A 80 -6.70 14.66 22.63
CA LYS A 80 -7.86 15.14 23.39
C LYS A 80 -7.74 14.90 24.90
N GLY A 81 -6.54 14.55 25.38
CA GLY A 81 -6.19 14.54 26.80
C GLY A 81 -5.82 15.94 27.28
#